data_AF-A0A8T1S236-F1
#
_entry.id   AF-A0A8T1S236-F1
#
_cell.length_a   1.000
_cell.length_b   1.000
_cell.length_c   1.000
_cell.angle_alpha   90.00
_cell.angle_beta   90.00
_cell.angle_gamma   90.00
#
_symmetry.space_group_name_H-M   'P 1'
#
loop_
_entity.id
_entity.type
_entity.pdbx_description
1 polymer ?
#
loop_
_entity_poly.entity_id
_entity_poly.type
_entity_poly.pdbx_seq_one_letter_code
_entity_poly.pdbx_strand_id
1 'polypeptide(L)'
;MAPRGPRLALLLPLIQLTVCLALASGQSCRDRNYRFRWNHVDIRRLSHTRHNSYCNMRMKKMSIYEKAVNTFIHAPSEAVNFICMGGGIRIPPDLLRSKRYFKLTTCTYNKSLSYTGRYHRRQIVVRCCHRLATYLQE
;
A
#
# COMPACT_ATOMS: atom_id res chain seq x y z
N MET A 1 -6.95 55.02 -24.33
CA MET A 1 -6.11 53.80 -24.25
C MET A 1 -6.75 52.85 -23.24
N ALA A 2 -7.37 51.75 -23.70
CA ALA A 2 -7.96 50.76 -22.80
C ALA A 2 -6.84 49.83 -22.29
N PRO A 3 -6.66 49.65 -20.97
CA PRO A 3 -5.64 48.75 -20.47
C PRO A 3 -6.01 47.31 -20.85
N ARG A 4 -5.12 46.62 -21.56
CA ARG A 4 -5.25 45.20 -21.88
C ARG A 4 -5.27 44.43 -20.56
N GLY A 5 -6.35 43.68 -20.35
CA GLY A 5 -6.83 43.28 -19.03
C GLY A 5 -5.91 42.36 -18.20
N PRO A 6 -6.12 42.31 -16.87
CA PRO A 6 -5.31 41.57 -15.89
C PRO A 6 -5.46 40.04 -15.95
N ARG A 7 -6.02 39.49 -17.04
CA ARG A 7 -6.40 38.07 -17.13
C ARG A 7 -5.20 37.11 -17.14
N LEU A 8 -4.08 37.49 -17.76
CA LEU A 8 -2.87 36.64 -17.81
C LEU A 8 -2.09 36.62 -16.49
N ALA A 9 -2.09 37.71 -15.72
CA ALA A 9 -1.37 37.83 -14.46
C ALA A 9 -1.96 36.96 -13.34
N LEU A 10 -3.28 36.70 -13.37
CA LEU A 10 -3.96 35.82 -12.42
C LEU A 10 -3.90 34.33 -12.82
N LEU A 11 -3.75 34.02 -14.11
CA LEU A 11 -3.70 32.63 -14.59
C LEU A 11 -2.40 31.92 -14.18
N LEU A 12 -1.27 32.62 -14.21
CA LEU A 12 0.04 32.08 -13.79
C LEU A 12 0.08 31.58 -12.33
N PRO A 13 -0.31 32.38 -11.31
CA PRO A 13 -0.32 31.92 -9.92
C PRO A 13 -1.35 30.81 -9.68
N LEU A 14 -2.50 30.83 -10.38
CA LEU A 14 -3.47 29.73 -10.34
C LEU A 14 -2.89 28.42 -10.87
N ILE A 15 -2.20 28.45 -12.03
CA ILE A 15 -1.52 27.29 -12.59
C ILE A 15 -0.44 26.79 -11.62
N GLN A 16 0.40 27.68 -11.10
CA GLN A 16 1.41 27.31 -10.11
C GLN A 16 0.80 26.66 -8.86
N LEU A 17 -0.30 27.21 -8.33
CA LEU A 17 -0.99 26.65 -7.17
C LEU A 17 -1.54 25.24 -7.47
N THR A 18 -2.15 25.03 -8.63
CA THR A 18 -2.67 23.70 -9.03
C THR A 18 -1.56 22.66 -9.17
N VAL A 19 -0.41 23.04 -9.73
CA VAL A 19 0.77 22.16 -9.84
C VAL A 19 1.32 21.83 -8.45
N CYS A 20 1.46 22.82 -7.57
CA CYS A 20 1.92 22.61 -6.19
C CYS A 20 0.99 21.67 -5.41
N LEU A 21 -0.33 21.83 -5.53
CA LEU A 21 -1.32 20.96 -4.89
C LEU A 21 -1.28 19.53 -5.45
N ALA A 22 -1.13 19.37 -6.77
CA ALA A 22 -0.97 18.07 -7.41
C ALA A 22 0.32 17.35 -6.94
N LEU A 23 1.43 18.08 -6.81
CA LEU A 23 2.69 17.55 -6.30
C LEU A 23 2.59 17.14 -4.82
N ALA A 24 2.04 18.00 -3.97
CA ALA A 24 1.89 17.73 -2.54
C ALA A 24 0.99 16.52 -2.27
N SER A 25 -0.13 16.40 -3.00
CA SER A 25 -1.02 15.24 -2.88
C SER A 25 -0.35 13.95 -3.36
N GLY A 26 0.41 13.99 -4.45
CA GLY A 26 1.20 12.86 -4.94
C GLY A 26 2.27 12.39 -3.96
N GLN A 27 2.95 13.31 -3.28
CA GLN A 27 3.95 13.00 -2.25
C GLN A 27 3.32 12.19 -1.11
N SER A 28 2.14 12.62 -0.64
CA SER A 28 1.42 11.90 0.42
C SER A 28 1.02 10.46 0.01
N CYS A 29 0.64 10.23 -1.24
CA CYS A 29 0.35 8.87 -1.74
C CYS A 29 1.62 8.00 -1.79
N ARG A 30 2.75 8.57 -2.22
CA ARG A 30 4.04 7.87 -2.31
C ARG A 30 4.54 7.46 -0.93
N ASP A 31 4.46 8.34 0.05
CA ASP A 31 4.89 8.05 1.42
C ASP A 31 4.03 6.95 2.05
N ARG A 32 2.71 7.01 1.83
CA ARG A 32 1.79 5.94 2.26
C ARG A 32 2.08 4.62 1.56
N ASN A 33 2.35 4.63 0.25
CA ASN A 33 2.72 3.43 -0.50
C ASN A 33 4.06 2.85 -0.03
N TYR A 34 5.03 3.71 0.29
CA TYR A 34 6.31 3.28 0.87
C TYR A 34 6.08 2.53 2.19
N ARG A 35 5.31 3.10 3.12
CA ARG A 35 4.96 2.43 4.38
C ARG A 35 4.17 1.13 4.16
N PHE A 36 3.23 1.14 3.23
CA PHE A 36 2.49 -0.06 2.84
C PHE A 36 3.44 -1.16 2.36
N ARG A 37 4.36 -0.85 1.44
CA ARG A 37 5.33 -1.83 0.91
C ARG A 37 6.25 -2.35 1.99
N TRP A 38 6.75 -1.47 2.85
CA TRP A 38 7.59 -1.83 3.99
C TRP A 38 6.90 -2.84 4.91
N ASN A 39 5.63 -2.59 5.26
CA ASN A 39 4.89 -3.42 6.21
C ASN A 39 4.26 -4.67 5.60
N HIS A 40 3.97 -4.68 4.30
CA HIS A 40 3.10 -5.70 3.69
C HIS A 40 3.69 -6.39 2.46
N VAL A 41 4.83 -5.97 1.89
CA VAL A 41 5.36 -6.60 0.67
C VAL A 41 6.70 -7.27 0.96
N ASP A 42 6.81 -8.56 0.66
CA ASP A 42 8.04 -9.34 0.81
C ASP A 42 8.20 -10.37 -0.31
N ILE A 43 8.82 -9.96 -1.41
CA ILE A 43 9.08 -10.81 -2.57
C ILE A 43 10.14 -11.89 -2.29
N ARG A 44 11.08 -11.63 -1.36
CA ARG A 44 12.27 -12.47 -1.15
C ARG A 44 12.05 -13.56 -0.11
N ARG A 45 10.81 -13.99 0.09
CA ARG A 45 10.55 -15.05 1.06
C ARG A 45 11.18 -16.37 0.58
N LEU A 46 12.14 -16.87 1.36
CA LEU A 46 12.92 -18.06 1.01
C LEU A 46 12.32 -19.38 1.52
N SER A 47 11.55 -19.38 2.63
CA SER A 47 11.03 -20.61 3.25
C SER A 47 9.51 -20.68 3.28
N HIS A 48 8.96 -21.79 2.78
CA HIS A 48 7.52 -22.09 2.75
C HIS A 48 7.06 -23.01 3.89
N THR A 49 7.93 -23.32 4.87
CA THR A 49 7.59 -24.27 5.95
C THR A 49 7.76 -23.66 7.35
N ARG A 50 8.63 -22.66 7.53
CA ARG A 50 8.90 -22.03 8.84
C ARG A 50 8.12 -20.73 9.05
N HIS A 51 6.79 -20.82 9.06
CA HIS A 51 5.92 -19.63 9.10
C HIS A 51 6.02 -18.81 10.39
N ASN A 52 6.07 -19.46 11.55
CA ASN A 52 6.17 -18.77 12.84
C ASN A 52 7.51 -18.03 12.95
N SER A 53 8.62 -18.70 12.66
CA SER A 53 9.96 -18.07 12.66
C SER A 53 10.04 -16.94 11.65
N TYR A 54 9.46 -17.12 10.46
CA TYR A 54 9.34 -16.05 9.46
C TYR A 54 8.62 -14.82 10.02
N CYS A 55 7.45 -15.01 10.64
CA CYS A 55 6.70 -13.90 11.22
C CYS A 55 7.46 -13.20 12.34
N ASN A 56 8.01 -13.95 13.30
CA ASN A 56 8.78 -13.38 14.40
C ASN A 56 9.97 -12.54 13.88
N MET A 57 10.71 -13.07 12.90
CA MET A 57 11.83 -12.36 12.28
C MET A 57 11.35 -11.12 11.50
N ARG A 58 10.33 -11.25 10.64
CA ARG A 58 9.89 -10.16 9.76
C ARG A 58 9.21 -9.04 10.51
N MET A 59 8.36 -9.35 11.49
CA MET A 59 7.69 -8.34 12.31
C MET A 59 8.71 -7.51 13.10
N LYS A 60 9.76 -8.15 13.66
CA LYS A 60 10.89 -7.44 14.30
C LYS A 60 11.67 -6.59 13.30
N LYS A 61 12.05 -7.15 12.14
CA LYS A 61 12.83 -6.45 11.11
C LYS A 61 12.15 -5.17 10.60
N MET A 62 10.82 -5.17 10.55
CA MET A 62 10.03 -4.01 10.10
C MET A 62 9.66 -3.06 11.24
N SER A 63 10.11 -3.31 12.47
CA SER A 63 9.79 -2.54 13.68
C SER A 63 8.29 -2.42 13.95
N ILE A 64 7.54 -3.50 13.68
CA ILE A 64 6.09 -3.61 13.92
C ILE A 64 5.75 -4.81 14.81
N TYR A 65 6.67 -5.17 15.72
CA TYR A 65 6.45 -6.24 16.70
C TYR A 65 5.24 -5.92 17.59
N GLU A 66 4.60 -6.95 18.15
CA GLU A 66 3.36 -6.89 18.94
C GLU A 66 2.10 -6.39 18.21
N LYS A 67 2.20 -5.93 16.95
CA LYS A 67 1.03 -5.68 16.11
C LYS A 67 0.20 -6.95 16.01
N ALA A 68 -1.08 -6.87 16.37
CA ALA A 68 -1.97 -8.02 16.54
C ALA A 68 -2.07 -8.92 15.30
N VAL A 69 -2.26 -8.32 14.12
CA VAL A 69 -2.31 -9.03 12.83
C VAL A 69 -1.54 -8.23 11.79
N ASN A 70 -0.77 -8.92 10.96
CA ASN A 70 -0.16 -8.32 9.77
C ASN A 70 -0.01 -9.36 8.65
N THR A 71 -0.40 -9.01 7.44
CA THR A 71 -0.21 -9.87 6.27
C THR A 71 0.93 -9.38 5.38
N PHE A 72 1.87 -10.28 5.07
CA PHE A 72 2.89 -10.09 4.05
C PHE A 72 2.47 -10.73 2.73
N ILE A 73 2.64 -9.98 1.65
CA ILE A 73 2.32 -10.33 0.27
C ILE A 73 3.62 -10.72 -0.44
N HIS A 74 3.68 -11.95 -0.93
CA HIS A 74 4.86 -12.49 -1.62
C HIS A 74 4.75 -12.25 -3.12
N ALA A 75 4.87 -11.00 -3.54
CA ALA A 75 4.85 -10.57 -4.93
C ALA A 75 5.64 -9.26 -5.13
N PRO A 76 6.02 -8.92 -6.37
CA PRO A 76 6.59 -7.60 -6.67
C PRO A 76 5.61 -6.47 -6.33
N SER A 77 6.13 -5.30 -5.95
CA SER A 77 5.32 -4.13 -5.59
C SER A 77 4.46 -3.63 -6.75
N GLU A 78 5.00 -3.70 -7.96
CA GLU A 78 4.36 -3.32 -9.22
C GLU A 78 3.10 -4.15 -9.41
N ALA A 79 3.21 -5.43 -9.07
CA ALA A 79 2.17 -6.43 -9.14
C ALA A 79 1.03 -6.14 -8.13
N VAL A 80 1.33 -5.54 -6.97
CA VAL A 80 0.33 -5.11 -5.99
C VAL A 80 -0.30 -3.77 -6.40
N ASN A 81 0.51 -2.79 -6.85
CA ASN A 81 0.03 -1.51 -7.34
C ASN A 81 -0.87 -1.65 -8.59
N PHE A 82 -0.65 -2.69 -9.41
CA PHE A 82 -1.51 -3.00 -10.55
C PHE A 82 -2.98 -3.21 -10.18
N ILE A 83 -3.30 -3.60 -8.94
CA ILE A 83 -4.68 -3.67 -8.44
C ILE A 83 -5.36 -2.29 -8.60
N CYS A 84 -4.64 -1.21 -8.32
CA CYS A 84 -5.12 0.16 -8.42
C CYS A 84 -5.19 0.71 -9.86
N MET A 85 -4.70 -0.04 -10.86
CA MET A 85 -4.62 0.37 -12.27
C MET A 85 -5.56 -0.42 -13.19
N GLY A 86 -6.42 -1.26 -12.64
CA GLY A 86 -7.36 -2.11 -13.41
C GLY A 86 -7.29 -3.60 -13.04
N GLY A 87 -6.31 -3.99 -12.22
CA GLY A 87 -6.20 -5.34 -11.65
C GLY A 87 -7.16 -5.63 -10.49
N GLY A 88 -7.97 -4.65 -10.08
CA GLY A 88 -8.93 -4.75 -8.98
C GLY A 88 -10.39 -4.71 -9.41
N ILE A 89 -11.26 -5.19 -8.54
CA ILE A 89 -12.73 -5.09 -8.58
C ILE A 89 -13.13 -4.15 -7.44
N ARG A 90 -13.90 -3.10 -7.73
CA ARG A 90 -14.34 -2.14 -6.72
C ARG A 90 -15.22 -2.82 -5.67
N ILE A 91 -14.91 -2.58 -4.41
CA ILE A 91 -15.74 -2.92 -3.25
C ILE A 91 -16.06 -1.61 -2.54
N PRO A 92 -17.34 -1.23 -2.42
CA PRO A 92 -17.73 -0.02 -1.71
C PRO A 92 -17.21 0.00 -0.26
N PRO A 93 -16.87 1.18 0.31
CA PRO A 93 -16.97 2.50 -0.32
C PRO A 93 -15.76 2.87 -1.20
N ASP A 94 -14.55 2.43 -0.90
CA ASP A 94 -13.32 2.92 -1.53
C ASP A 94 -12.19 1.87 -1.62
N LEU A 95 -12.55 0.59 -1.65
CA LEU A 95 -11.62 -0.52 -1.66
C LEU A 95 -11.59 -1.23 -3.02
N LEU A 96 -10.48 -1.91 -3.28
CA LEU A 96 -10.29 -2.73 -4.49
C LEU A 96 -9.85 -4.13 -4.08
N ARG A 97 -10.65 -5.13 -4.42
CA ARG A 97 -10.26 -6.54 -4.32
C ARG A 97 -9.50 -6.96 -5.55
N SER A 98 -8.35 -7.59 -5.39
CA SER A 98 -7.56 -8.08 -6.51
C SER A 98 -8.34 -9.13 -7.31
N LYS A 99 -8.28 -9.04 -8.65
CA LYS A 99 -8.84 -10.08 -9.54
C LYS A 99 -8.10 -11.41 -9.38
N ARG A 100 -6.77 -11.34 -9.27
CA ARG A 100 -5.91 -12.52 -9.07
C ARG A 100 -5.66 -12.82 -7.60
N TYR A 101 -5.23 -14.05 -7.34
CA TYR A 101 -4.81 -14.51 -6.02
C TYR A 101 -3.33 -14.23 -5.78
N PHE A 102 -2.98 -13.86 -4.55
CA PHE A 102 -1.61 -13.64 -4.09
C PHE A 102 -1.19 -14.71 -3.09
N LYS A 103 0.10 -15.07 -3.10
CA LYS A 103 0.72 -15.87 -2.04
C LYS A 103 0.97 -14.98 -0.84
N LEU A 104 0.44 -15.34 0.32
CA LEU A 104 0.47 -14.49 1.51
C LEU A 104 1.02 -15.24 2.71
N THR A 105 1.41 -14.48 3.72
CA THR A 105 1.43 -14.98 5.09
C THR A 105 0.93 -13.97 6.07
N THR A 106 -0.07 -14.40 6.82
CA THR A 106 -0.66 -13.63 7.91
C THR A 106 0.04 -14.04 9.20
N CYS A 107 0.56 -13.04 9.89
CA CYS A 107 1.20 -13.15 11.18
C CYS A 107 0.22 -12.66 12.25
N THR A 108 -0.08 -13.52 13.22
CA THR A 108 -0.96 -13.18 14.34
C THR A 108 -0.16 -13.24 15.62
N TYR A 109 -0.15 -12.13 16.37
CA TYR A 109 0.49 -12.06 17.67
C TYR A 109 -0.30 -12.88 18.68
N ASN A 110 0.40 -13.71 19.46
CA ASN A 110 -0.20 -14.63 20.40
C ASN A 110 0.20 -14.30 21.85
N LYS A 111 -0.49 -14.92 22.81
CA LYS A 111 -0.25 -14.70 24.25
C LYS A 111 1.14 -15.14 24.71
N SER A 112 1.83 -15.99 23.95
CA SER A 112 3.21 -16.43 24.22
C SER A 112 4.26 -15.41 23.76
N LEU A 113 3.86 -14.14 23.57
CA LEU A 113 4.72 -13.03 23.13
C LEU A 113 5.47 -13.32 21.81
N SER A 114 4.81 -14.06 20.92
CA SER A 114 5.37 -14.50 19.65
C SER A 114 4.32 -14.44 18.54
N TYR A 115 4.75 -14.71 17.31
CA TYR A 115 3.84 -14.79 16.16
C TYR A 115 3.57 -16.21 15.70
N THR A 116 2.29 -16.49 15.44
CA THR A 116 1.84 -17.61 14.62
C THR A 116 1.73 -17.14 13.17
N GLY A 117 2.36 -17.87 12.24
CA GLY A 117 2.31 -17.57 10.81
C GLY A 117 1.44 -18.57 10.07
N ARG A 118 0.53 -18.08 9.24
CA ARG A 118 -0.28 -18.89 8.33
C ARG A 118 0.00 -18.52 6.89
N TYR A 119 0.42 -19.49 6.08
CA TYR A 119 0.55 -19.33 4.63
C TYR A 119 -0.72 -19.75 3.92
N HIS A 120 -1.10 -18.97 2.91
CA HIS A 120 -2.27 -19.23 2.09
C HIS A 120 -2.22 -18.42 0.82
N ARG A 121 -3.12 -18.75 -0.10
CA ARG A 121 -3.32 -18.03 -1.35
C ARG A 121 -4.75 -17.46 -1.38
N ARG A 122 -4.88 -16.14 -1.34
CA ARG A 122 -6.19 -15.44 -1.38
C ARG A 122 -6.11 -14.19 -2.25
N GLN A 123 -7.26 -13.70 -2.70
CA GLN A 123 -7.38 -12.32 -3.18
C GLN A 123 -7.15 -11.37 -2.01
N ILE A 124 -6.59 -10.20 -2.28
CA ILE A 124 -6.35 -9.17 -1.27
C ILE A 124 -7.24 -7.97 -1.53
N VAL A 125 -7.57 -7.23 -0.48
CA VAL A 125 -8.36 -6.00 -0.58
C VAL A 125 -7.50 -4.83 -0.14
N VAL A 126 -7.36 -3.83 -0.99
CA VAL A 126 -6.50 -2.68 -0.76
C VAL A 126 -7.24 -1.37 -0.96
N ARG A 127 -6.78 -0.32 -0.28
CA ARG A 127 -7.12 1.06 -0.63
C ARG A 127 -6.05 1.62 -1.56
N CYS A 128 -6.47 2.49 -2.48
CA CYS A 128 -5.60 3.07 -3.49
C CYS A 128 -5.56 4.60 -3.40
N CYS A 129 -4.41 5.18 -3.74
CA CYS A 129 -4.16 6.62 -3.83
C CYS A 129 -3.33 6.86 -5.09
N HIS A 130 -3.84 7.60 -6.07
CA HIS A 130 -3.16 7.85 -7.35
C HIS A 130 -2.46 6.62 -7.95
N ARG A 131 -3.20 5.50 -8.09
CA ARG A 131 -2.71 4.21 -8.64
C ARG A 131 -1.73 3.42 -7.76
N LEU A 132 -1.49 3.85 -6.52
CA LEU A 132 -0.63 3.17 -5.57
C LEU A 132 -1.44 2.53 -4.45
N ALA A 133 -1.10 1.31 -4.05
CA ALA A 133 -1.72 0.66 -2.89
C ALA A 133 -1.20 1.29 -1.60
N THR A 134 -2.07 1.74 -0.71
CA THR A 134 -1.68 2.49 0.50
C THR A 134 -2.12 1.83 1.80
N TYR A 135 -3.03 0.87 1.73
CA TYR A 135 -3.54 0.15 2.90
C TYR A 135 -3.99 -1.25 2.48
N LEU A 136 -3.74 -2.24 3.35
CA LEU A 136 -4.22 -3.61 3.22
C LEU A 136 -5.33 -3.83 4.25
N GLN A 137 -6.47 -4.35 3.79
CA GLN A 137 -7.49 -4.88 4.70
C GLN A 137 -7.07 -6.31 5.08
N GLU A 138 -6.88 -6.56 6.37
CA GLU A 138 -6.40 -7.84 6.93
C GLU A 138 -7.43 -8.98 6.81
#